data_AF-A0AAP5H180-F1
#
_entry.id   AF-A0AAP5H180-F1
#
_cell.length_a   1.000
_cell.length_b   1.000
_cell.length_c   1.000
_cell.angle_alpha   90.00
_cell.angle_beta   90.00
_cell.angle_gamma   90.00
#
_symmetry.space_group_name_H-M   'P 1'
#
loop_
_entity.id
_entity.type
_entity.pdbx_description
1 polymer ?
#
loop_
_entity_poly.entity_id
_entity_poly.type
_entity_poly.pdbx_seq_one_letter_code
_entity_poly.pdbx_strand_id
1 'polypeptide(L)'
;MEIVLGLWDSYEDDAFIRDKANGIYLDPKKMHALRYRGKYFSVDGPLNLSRSIQGRPPILTAGSSSNFVANAAKYTDGGFIAAFSLDYAKGIAAELRKRVALEGRSTEDFIVVTSHIPIVGSTEAEAEDKFQEMQSLMPAYRIQRPLFFGSAEKVADQVQEWYEAGAMDMLLIQQEYPSGLKNFVDLVVPILQERGIFHTEYESNTLRGNLGLPYPENKFSL
;
A
#
# COMPACT_ATOMS: atom_id res chain seq x y z
N MET A 1 12.99 -10.12 -7.50
CA MET A 1 12.54 -8.74 -7.77
C MET A 1 13.27 -8.10 -8.93
N GLU A 2 14.60 -8.14 -8.97
CA GLU A 2 15.43 -7.57 -10.05
C GLU A 2 14.95 -7.92 -11.47
N ILE A 3 14.60 -9.20 -11.72
CA ILE A 3 14.10 -9.64 -13.03
C ILE A 3 12.80 -8.93 -13.40
N VAL A 4 11.82 -8.89 -12.50
CA VAL A 4 10.50 -8.29 -12.78
C VAL A 4 10.61 -6.79 -12.98
N LEU A 5 11.32 -6.09 -12.07
CA LEU A 5 11.55 -4.66 -12.19
C LEU A 5 12.31 -4.32 -13.48
N GLY A 6 13.34 -5.10 -13.81
CA GLY A 6 14.11 -4.90 -15.02
C GLY A 6 13.34 -5.22 -16.30
N LEU A 7 12.43 -6.19 -16.29
CA LEU A 7 11.54 -6.47 -17.42
C LEU A 7 10.50 -5.36 -17.62
N TRP A 8 9.97 -4.77 -16.55
CA TRP A 8 9.07 -3.62 -16.68
C TRP A 8 9.75 -2.39 -17.28
N ASP A 9 11.07 -2.26 -17.17
CA ASP A 9 11.83 -1.19 -17.83
C ASP A 9 12.32 -1.55 -19.25
N SER A 10 11.83 -2.64 -19.85
CA SER A 10 12.27 -3.08 -21.20
C SER A 10 12.00 -2.05 -22.30
N TYR A 11 11.05 -1.14 -22.12
CA TYR A 11 10.76 -0.06 -23.07
C TYR A 11 10.74 1.27 -22.32
N GLU A 12 11.43 2.29 -22.83
CA GLU A 12 11.25 3.67 -22.35
C GLU A 12 9.82 4.14 -22.62
N ASP A 13 9.37 5.15 -21.87
CA ASP A 13 7.96 5.56 -21.84
C ASP A 13 7.45 6.04 -23.21
N ASP A 14 8.33 6.62 -24.03
CA ASP A 14 8.05 7.12 -25.37
C ASP A 14 8.56 6.19 -26.49
N ALA A 15 8.93 4.94 -26.18
CA ALA A 15 9.42 4.00 -27.18
C ALA A 15 8.40 3.72 -28.30
N PHE A 16 7.11 3.70 -27.99
CA PHE A 16 6.04 3.38 -28.95
C PHE A 16 5.46 4.64 -29.61
N ILE A 17 6.17 5.14 -30.64
CA ILE A 17 5.84 6.35 -31.41
C ILE A 17 4.47 6.25 -32.12
N ARG A 18 4.14 5.07 -32.67
CA ARG A 18 2.86 4.79 -33.38
C ARG A 18 2.51 5.80 -34.50
N ASP A 19 3.51 6.23 -35.25
CA ASP A 19 3.36 7.11 -36.42
C ASP A 19 2.88 6.30 -37.64
N LYS A 20 1.60 6.47 -37.96
CA LYS A 20 0.97 5.82 -39.12
C LYS A 20 1.40 6.40 -40.47
N ALA A 21 1.76 7.67 -40.54
CA ALA A 21 2.10 8.34 -41.79
C ALA A 21 3.45 7.84 -42.32
N ASN A 22 4.41 7.64 -41.42
CA ASN A 22 5.75 7.15 -41.74
C ASN A 22 5.95 5.64 -41.50
N GLY A 23 4.93 4.95 -40.98
CA GLY A 23 4.99 3.50 -40.72
C GLY A 23 5.89 3.12 -39.54
N ILE A 24 6.09 4.02 -38.56
CA ILE A 24 6.98 3.83 -37.42
C ILE A 24 6.16 3.48 -36.18
N TYR A 25 6.21 2.22 -35.74
CA TYR A 25 5.48 1.78 -34.54
C TYR A 25 6.28 1.95 -33.25
N LEU A 26 7.58 1.63 -33.27
CA LEU A 26 8.48 1.54 -32.12
C LEU A 26 9.86 2.11 -32.50
N ASP A 27 10.50 2.84 -31.58
CA ASP A 27 11.94 3.13 -31.66
C ASP A 27 12.75 1.95 -31.07
N PRO A 28 13.49 1.18 -31.88
CA PRO A 28 14.26 0.05 -31.39
C PRO A 28 15.43 0.45 -30.49
N LYS A 29 15.87 1.72 -30.48
CA LYS A 29 16.92 2.20 -29.57
C LYS A 29 16.42 2.34 -28.13
N LYS A 30 15.10 2.45 -27.97
CA LYS A 30 14.39 2.56 -26.69
C LYS A 30 13.83 1.22 -26.20
N MET A 31 14.25 0.12 -26.82
CA MET A 31 13.92 -1.25 -26.46
C MET A 31 15.16 -1.96 -25.91
N HIS A 32 15.06 -2.41 -24.66
CA HIS A 32 16.17 -2.90 -23.87
C HIS A 32 15.94 -4.35 -23.43
N ALA A 33 16.83 -5.25 -23.85
CA ALA A 33 16.84 -6.62 -23.33
C ALA A 33 17.38 -6.63 -21.89
N LEU A 34 16.77 -7.42 -21.00
CA LEU A 34 17.18 -7.54 -19.61
C LEU A 34 18.54 -8.26 -19.46
N ARG A 35 18.74 -9.36 -20.20
CA ARG A 35 19.94 -10.21 -20.19
C ARG A 35 20.40 -10.64 -18.78
N TYR A 36 19.45 -10.97 -17.90
CA TYR A 36 19.73 -11.43 -16.55
C TYR A 36 20.28 -12.85 -16.56
N ARG A 37 21.36 -13.07 -15.80
CA ARG A 37 21.99 -14.38 -15.54
C ARG A 37 22.28 -14.48 -14.06
N GLY A 38 21.42 -15.19 -13.32
CA GLY A 38 21.55 -15.39 -11.88
C GLY A 38 21.64 -16.85 -11.50
N LYS A 39 21.82 -17.09 -10.20
CA LYS A 39 21.92 -18.45 -9.63
C LYS A 39 20.68 -19.32 -9.89
N TYR A 40 19.50 -18.71 -9.88
CA TYR A 40 18.22 -19.43 -9.94
C TYR A 40 17.51 -19.27 -11.30
N PHE A 41 17.79 -18.19 -12.03
CA PHE A 41 17.07 -17.86 -13.25
C PHE A 41 18.02 -17.26 -14.30
N SER A 42 17.70 -17.51 -15.56
CA SER A 42 18.31 -16.88 -16.73
C SER A 42 17.18 -16.34 -17.59
N VAL A 43 17.17 -15.02 -17.84
CA VAL A 43 16.08 -14.33 -18.54
C VAL A 43 16.67 -13.31 -19.51
N ASP A 44 16.37 -13.46 -20.80
CA ASP A 44 16.88 -12.54 -21.84
C ASP A 44 16.08 -11.24 -21.94
N GLY A 45 14.75 -11.30 -21.93
CA GLY A 45 13.93 -10.16 -22.33
C GLY A 45 14.12 -9.78 -23.81
N PRO A 46 13.60 -8.63 -24.27
CA PRO A 46 12.75 -7.70 -23.52
C PRO A 46 11.40 -8.33 -23.15
N LEU A 47 10.66 -7.68 -22.25
CA LEU A 47 9.24 -7.98 -22.06
C LEU A 47 8.48 -7.72 -23.37
N ASN A 48 7.35 -8.39 -23.59
CA ASN A 48 6.50 -8.20 -24.77
C ASN A 48 5.35 -7.20 -24.52
N LEU A 49 5.47 -6.35 -23.50
CA LEU A 49 4.47 -5.36 -23.08
C LEU A 49 5.16 -4.02 -22.81
N SER A 50 4.46 -2.92 -23.13
CA SER A 50 4.91 -1.56 -22.76
C SER A 50 4.74 -1.31 -21.26
N ARG A 51 5.39 -0.25 -20.77
CA ARG A 51 5.14 0.28 -19.41
C ARG A 51 3.69 0.74 -19.27
N SER A 52 3.24 0.75 -18.02
CA SER A 52 1.93 1.30 -17.68
C SER A 52 2.02 2.82 -17.56
N ILE A 53 0.88 3.53 -17.59
CA ILE A 53 0.82 4.99 -17.36
C ILE A 53 1.33 5.43 -15.97
N GLN A 54 1.59 4.49 -15.08
CA GLN A 54 2.17 4.72 -13.75
C GLN A 54 3.56 4.07 -13.60
N GLY A 55 4.22 3.81 -14.74
CA GLY A 55 5.50 3.10 -14.85
C GLY A 55 5.31 1.62 -14.58
N ARG A 56 5.24 1.24 -13.30
CA ARG A 56 4.97 -0.14 -12.83
C ARG A 56 3.92 -0.18 -11.71
N PRO A 57 3.23 -1.33 -11.54
CA PRO A 57 2.33 -1.54 -10.40
C PRO A 57 3.03 -1.24 -9.06
N PRO A 58 2.35 -0.61 -8.08
CA PRO A 58 2.82 -0.55 -6.71
C PRO A 58 3.05 -1.95 -6.14
N ILE A 59 4.14 -2.12 -5.41
CA ILE A 59 4.52 -3.39 -4.79
C ILE A 59 4.41 -3.24 -3.28
N LEU A 60 3.48 -3.99 -2.69
CA LEU A 60 3.37 -4.16 -1.25
C LEU A 60 3.83 -5.58 -0.90
N THR A 61 4.40 -5.74 0.29
CA THR A 61 4.85 -7.05 0.77
C THR A 61 4.55 -7.21 2.24
N ALA A 62 4.36 -8.45 2.72
CA ALA A 62 3.96 -8.75 4.09
C ALA A 62 4.92 -9.74 4.76
N GLY A 63 5.35 -9.43 5.98
CA GLY A 63 6.32 -10.22 6.72
C GLY A 63 7.05 -9.41 7.80
N SER A 64 7.82 -10.09 8.64
CA SER A 64 8.52 -9.46 9.77
C SER A 64 9.96 -9.94 9.96
N SER A 65 10.43 -10.89 9.13
CA SER A 65 11.80 -11.40 9.24
C SER A 65 12.83 -10.38 8.78
N SER A 66 14.06 -10.43 9.32
CA SER A 66 15.13 -9.50 8.94
C SER A 66 15.41 -9.48 7.43
N ASN A 67 15.41 -10.66 6.79
CA ASN A 67 15.56 -10.80 5.34
C ASN A 67 14.38 -10.22 4.58
N PHE A 68 13.17 -10.36 5.10
CA PHE A 68 11.98 -9.75 4.53
C PHE A 68 12.10 -8.22 4.54
N VAL A 69 12.39 -7.63 5.70
CA VAL A 69 12.48 -6.17 5.87
C VAL A 69 13.56 -5.59 4.96
N ALA A 70 14.70 -6.28 4.79
CA ALA A 70 15.74 -5.87 3.85
C ALA A 70 15.26 -5.87 2.38
N ASN A 71 14.53 -6.91 1.96
CA ASN A 71 13.98 -6.96 0.60
C ASN A 71 12.87 -5.92 0.37
N ALA A 72 12.02 -5.67 1.36
CA ALA A 72 10.98 -4.64 1.30
C ALA A 72 11.62 -3.25 1.13
N ALA A 73 12.58 -2.92 2.01
CA ALA A 73 13.30 -1.66 1.96
C ALA A 73 13.97 -1.39 0.61
N LYS A 74 14.47 -2.43 -0.05
CA LYS A 74 15.16 -2.29 -1.34
C LYS A 74 14.23 -2.25 -2.56
N TYR A 75 13.17 -3.06 -2.58
CA TYR A 75 12.45 -3.34 -3.83
C TYR A 75 10.97 -2.96 -3.85
N THR A 76 10.36 -2.60 -2.72
CA THR A 76 8.90 -2.44 -2.63
C THR A 76 8.50 -1.01 -2.31
N ASP A 77 7.29 -0.64 -2.70
CA ASP A 77 6.68 0.68 -2.45
C ASP A 77 6.02 0.75 -1.06
N GLY A 78 5.90 -0.38 -0.37
CA GLY A 78 5.40 -0.43 1.00
C GLY A 78 5.51 -1.80 1.65
N GLY A 79 5.18 -1.84 2.93
CA GLY A 79 5.25 -3.00 3.80
C GLY A 79 4.00 -3.11 4.67
N PHE A 80 3.38 -4.28 4.64
CA PHE A 80 2.32 -4.66 5.56
C PHE A 80 2.94 -5.15 6.88
N ILE A 81 2.44 -4.60 7.99
CA ILE A 81 2.85 -4.97 9.34
C ILE A 81 1.66 -5.50 10.13
N ALA A 82 1.90 -6.57 10.90
CA ALA A 82 0.96 -7.00 11.92
C ALA A 82 1.07 -6.07 13.12
N ALA A 83 0.01 -5.32 13.42
CA ALA A 83 0.00 -4.32 14.47
C ALA A 83 -0.95 -4.73 15.61
N PHE A 84 -0.40 -5.01 16.79
CA PHE A 84 -1.16 -5.44 17.96
C PHE A 84 -1.35 -4.33 19.00
N SER A 85 -0.60 -3.24 18.89
CA SER A 85 -0.74 -2.01 19.67
C SER A 85 -0.10 -0.85 18.91
N LEU A 86 -0.41 0.39 19.30
CA LEU A 86 0.19 1.58 18.71
C LEU A 86 1.72 1.58 18.85
N ASP A 87 2.24 1.36 20.06
CA ASP A 87 3.69 1.34 20.30
C ASP A 87 4.41 0.26 19.49
N TYR A 88 3.78 -0.91 19.33
CA TYR A 88 4.34 -1.98 18.52
C TYR A 88 4.38 -1.58 17.03
N ALA A 89 3.29 -1.00 16.52
CA ALA A 89 3.18 -0.53 15.15
C ALA A 89 4.23 0.55 14.84
N LYS A 90 4.35 1.55 15.71
CA LYS A 90 5.36 2.62 15.63
C LYS A 90 6.78 2.06 15.55
N GLY A 91 7.09 1.09 16.42
CA GLY A 91 8.41 0.47 16.44
C GLY A 91 8.78 -0.21 15.12
N ILE A 92 7.85 -0.99 14.55
CA ILE A 92 8.09 -1.66 13.27
C ILE A 92 8.13 -0.67 12.10
N ALA A 93 7.22 0.30 12.06
CA ALA A 93 7.17 1.34 11.04
C ALA A 93 8.48 2.15 11.00
N ALA A 94 8.98 2.56 12.17
CA ALA A 94 10.24 3.29 12.29
C ALA A 94 11.44 2.45 11.82
N GLU A 95 11.50 1.16 12.16
CA GLU A 95 12.56 0.27 11.69
C GLU A 95 12.49 0.05 10.16
N LEU A 96 11.30 -0.13 9.59
CA LEU A 96 11.12 -0.23 8.12
C LEU A 96 11.63 1.03 7.42
N ARG A 97 11.17 2.22 7.85
CA ARG A 97 11.61 3.51 7.29
C ARG A 97 13.11 3.71 7.42
N LYS A 98 13.69 3.36 8.57
CA LYS A 98 15.15 3.39 8.77
C LYS A 98 15.88 2.54 7.72
N ARG A 99 15.39 1.33 7.40
CA ARG A 99 16.01 0.50 6.37
C ARG A 99 15.83 1.03 4.97
N VAL A 100 14.68 1.62 4.67
CA VAL A 100 14.44 2.32 3.38
C VAL A 100 15.46 3.44 3.19
N ALA A 101 15.69 4.24 4.23
CA ALA A 101 16.69 5.31 4.20
C ALA A 101 18.12 4.80 4.00
N LEU A 102 18.49 3.66 4.61
CA LEU A 102 19.80 3.03 4.42
C LEU A 102 20.04 2.53 2.99
N GLU A 103 18.98 2.23 2.23
CA GLU A 103 19.06 1.92 0.80
C GLU A 103 19.08 3.19 -0.08
N GLY A 104 19.14 4.38 0.52
CA GLY A 104 19.18 5.66 -0.20
C GLY A 104 17.83 6.11 -0.78
N ARG A 105 16.73 5.51 -0.31
CA ARG A 105 15.36 5.85 -0.75
C ARG A 105 14.70 6.82 0.24
N SER A 106 13.77 7.64 -0.26
CA SER A 106 12.92 8.48 0.59
C SER A 106 12.03 7.62 1.48
N THR A 107 11.88 8.01 2.74
CA THR A 107 10.95 7.36 3.67
C THR A 107 9.50 7.67 3.38
N GLU A 108 9.23 8.82 2.74
CA GLU A 108 7.89 9.25 2.32
C GLU A 108 7.37 8.41 1.15
N ASP A 109 8.28 7.81 0.35
CA ASP A 109 7.92 6.94 -0.79
C ASP A 109 7.71 5.48 -0.36
N PHE A 110 7.51 5.22 0.95
CA PHE A 110 7.31 3.89 1.50
C PHE A 110 6.09 3.82 2.43
N ILE A 111 5.05 3.16 1.95
CA ILE A 111 3.77 3.04 2.65
C ILE A 111 3.82 1.92 3.68
N VAL A 112 3.52 2.22 4.94
CA VAL A 112 3.28 1.25 6.01
C VAL A 112 1.78 0.98 6.08
N VAL A 113 1.44 -0.27 5.82
CA VAL A 113 0.05 -0.76 5.83
C VAL A 113 -0.19 -1.56 7.10
N THR A 114 -1.23 -1.24 7.84
CA THR A 114 -1.73 -2.08 8.94
C THR A 114 -3.11 -2.61 8.60
N SER A 115 -3.55 -3.66 9.29
CA SER A 115 -4.88 -4.24 9.09
C SER A 115 -5.60 -4.41 10.41
N HIS A 116 -6.85 -3.95 10.43
CA HIS A 116 -7.69 -3.97 11.62
C HIS A 116 -9.15 -4.26 11.26
N ILE A 117 -9.91 -4.70 12.26
CA ILE A 117 -11.34 -5.00 12.17
C ILE A 117 -12.07 -3.90 12.97
N PRO A 118 -12.29 -2.70 12.40
CA PRO A 118 -12.96 -1.63 13.13
C PRO A 118 -14.42 -2.01 13.43
N ILE A 119 -14.86 -1.78 14.67
CA ILE A 119 -16.28 -1.86 15.04
C ILE A 119 -16.75 -0.46 15.40
N VAL A 120 -17.61 0.08 14.54
CA VAL A 120 -18.10 1.45 14.62
C VAL A 120 -19.60 1.47 14.87
N GLY A 121 -20.03 2.24 15.87
CA GLY A 121 -21.41 2.64 16.10
C GLY A 121 -21.58 4.16 16.04
N SER A 122 -22.82 4.63 15.90
CA SER A 122 -23.16 6.04 16.12
C SER A 122 -23.04 6.43 17.60
N THR A 123 -23.00 5.43 18.49
CA THR A 123 -22.70 5.55 19.92
C THR A 123 -21.78 4.41 20.36
N GLU A 124 -21.10 4.57 21.50
CA GLU A 124 -20.34 3.47 22.14
C GLU A 124 -21.22 2.25 22.43
N ALA A 125 -22.47 2.47 22.84
CA ALA A 125 -23.41 1.40 23.15
C ALA A 125 -23.74 0.56 21.90
N GLU A 126 -23.98 1.20 20.75
CA GLU A 126 -24.23 0.49 19.50
C GLU A 126 -23.00 -0.31 19.03
N ALA A 127 -21.78 0.23 19.23
CA ALA A 127 -20.55 -0.52 18.94
C ALA A 127 -20.42 -1.75 19.85
N GLU A 128 -20.81 -1.63 21.12
CA GLU A 128 -20.83 -2.76 22.06
C GLU A 128 -21.86 -3.82 21.66
N ASP A 129 -23.08 -3.41 21.29
CA ASP A 129 -24.13 -4.33 20.83
C ASP A 129 -23.65 -5.15 19.62
N LYS A 130 -23.00 -4.50 18.64
CA LYS A 130 -22.41 -5.17 17.47
C LYS A 130 -21.32 -6.18 17.87
N PHE A 131 -20.48 -5.84 18.83
CA PHE A 131 -19.41 -6.74 19.30
C PHE A 131 -19.97 -7.93 20.08
N GLN A 132 -21.02 -7.74 20.86
CA GLN A 132 -21.71 -8.84 21.56
C GLN A 132 -22.45 -9.75 20.57
N GLU A 133 -23.12 -9.18 19.57
CA GLU A 133 -23.74 -9.95 18.49
C GLU A 133 -22.68 -10.81 17.77
N MET A 134 -21.56 -10.21 17.36
CA MET A 134 -20.48 -10.92 16.67
C MET A 134 -19.91 -12.08 17.52
N GLN A 135 -19.70 -11.86 18.83
CA GLN A 135 -19.29 -12.93 19.76
C GLN A 135 -20.34 -14.04 19.87
N SER A 136 -21.63 -13.69 19.91
CA SER A 136 -22.72 -14.67 20.00
C SER A 136 -22.82 -15.59 18.79
N LEU A 137 -22.45 -15.08 17.60
CA LEU A 137 -22.43 -15.84 16.34
C LEU A 137 -21.18 -16.72 16.20
N MET A 138 -20.11 -16.42 16.92
CA MET A 138 -18.84 -17.14 16.88
C MET A 138 -18.40 -17.66 18.26
N PRO A 139 -19.22 -18.44 18.98
CA PRO A 139 -18.96 -18.80 20.38
C PRO A 139 -17.71 -19.69 20.57
N ALA A 140 -17.25 -20.37 19.51
CA ALA A 140 -16.02 -21.16 19.52
C ALA A 140 -14.74 -20.30 19.42
N TYR A 141 -14.87 -19.03 19.05
CA TYR A 141 -13.76 -18.10 18.87
C TYR A 141 -13.89 -16.96 19.89
N ARG A 142 -12.92 -16.85 20.79
CA ARG A 142 -12.85 -15.69 21.69
C ARG A 142 -12.32 -14.49 20.91
N ILE A 143 -13.22 -13.75 20.29
CA ILE A 143 -12.88 -12.52 19.57
C ILE A 143 -12.38 -11.51 20.59
N GLN A 144 -11.14 -11.04 20.41
CA GLN A 144 -10.62 -9.94 21.20
C GLN A 144 -11.29 -8.64 20.78
N ARG A 145 -11.48 -7.73 21.74
CA ARG A 145 -11.97 -6.39 21.43
C ARG A 145 -11.01 -5.74 20.43
N PRO A 146 -11.48 -5.24 19.28
CA PRO A 146 -10.61 -4.59 18.30
C PRO A 146 -9.97 -3.32 18.85
N LEU A 147 -8.82 -2.95 18.27
CA LEU A 147 -8.12 -1.70 18.60
C LEU A 147 -8.94 -0.47 18.21
N PHE A 148 -9.59 -0.52 17.04
CA PHE A 148 -10.49 0.52 16.55
C PHE A 148 -11.93 0.18 16.92
N PHE A 149 -12.41 0.76 18.01
CA PHE A 149 -13.67 0.36 18.64
C PHE A 149 -14.37 1.54 19.33
N GLY A 150 -15.63 1.78 18.99
CA GLY A 150 -16.50 2.70 19.71
C GLY A 150 -17.38 3.56 18.80
N SER A 151 -17.64 4.79 19.23
CA SER A 151 -18.31 5.79 18.39
C SER A 151 -17.46 6.17 17.17
N ALA A 152 -18.10 6.77 16.18
CA ALA A 152 -17.43 7.27 14.98
C ALA A 152 -16.29 8.24 15.30
N GLU A 153 -16.53 9.20 16.21
CA GLU A 153 -15.53 10.19 16.66
C GLU A 153 -14.34 9.51 17.32
N LYS A 154 -14.59 8.57 18.23
CA LYS A 154 -13.50 7.86 18.93
C LYS A 154 -12.67 7.01 17.97
N VAL A 155 -13.31 6.33 17.02
CA VAL A 155 -12.59 5.56 16.00
C VAL A 155 -11.78 6.50 15.09
N ALA A 156 -12.31 7.67 14.73
CA ALA A 156 -11.56 8.68 14.00
C ALA A 156 -10.34 9.20 14.79
N ASP A 157 -10.51 9.45 16.10
CA ASP A 157 -9.41 9.84 17.00
C ASP A 157 -8.31 8.77 17.03
N GLN A 158 -8.68 7.50 17.11
CA GLN A 158 -7.73 6.38 17.11
C GLN A 158 -6.98 6.25 15.78
N VAL A 159 -7.68 6.40 14.65
CA VAL A 159 -7.05 6.37 13.32
C VAL A 159 -6.09 7.55 13.15
N GLN A 160 -6.49 8.75 13.58
CA GLN A 160 -5.65 9.95 13.57
C GLN A 160 -4.40 9.75 14.42
N GLU A 161 -4.55 9.26 15.65
CA GLU A 161 -3.42 9.01 16.55
C GLU A 161 -2.39 8.07 15.92
N TRP A 162 -2.84 7.01 15.25
CA TRP A 162 -1.96 6.07 14.57
C TRP A 162 -1.23 6.69 13.37
N TYR A 163 -1.94 7.48 12.59
CA TYR A 163 -1.37 8.19 11.44
C TYR A 163 -0.32 9.22 11.87
N GLU A 164 -0.68 10.12 12.78
CA GLU A 164 0.21 11.19 13.26
C GLU A 164 1.43 10.66 14.03
N ALA A 165 1.30 9.50 14.68
CA ALA A 165 2.41 8.83 15.32
C ALA A 165 3.38 8.12 14.34
N GLY A 166 3.09 8.14 13.04
CA GLY A 166 3.87 7.48 11.99
C GLY A 166 3.78 5.96 12.02
N ALA A 167 2.71 5.41 12.61
CA ALA A 167 2.51 3.97 12.76
C ALA A 167 1.87 3.32 11.52
N MET A 168 1.14 4.12 10.73
CA MET A 168 0.30 3.64 9.64
C MET A 168 0.07 4.76 8.63
N ASP A 169 0.31 4.48 7.34
CA ASP A 169 -0.06 5.36 6.23
C ASP A 169 -1.34 4.86 5.52
N MET A 170 -1.62 3.56 5.62
CA MET A 170 -2.79 2.93 5.02
C MET A 170 -3.43 1.93 5.98
N LEU A 171 -4.75 2.07 6.16
CA LEU A 171 -5.57 1.12 6.90
C LEU A 171 -6.23 0.12 5.95
N LEU A 172 -5.87 -1.15 6.07
CA LEU A 172 -6.62 -2.25 5.46
C LEU A 172 -7.75 -2.67 6.41
N ILE A 173 -8.99 -2.43 6.00
CA ILE A 173 -10.18 -2.76 6.77
C ILE A 173 -10.58 -4.21 6.52
N GLN A 174 -10.54 -5.03 7.56
CA GLN A 174 -11.11 -6.37 7.54
C GLN A 174 -12.61 -6.29 7.88
N GLN A 175 -13.44 -6.89 7.03
CA GLN A 175 -14.88 -6.91 7.19
C GLN A 175 -15.33 -8.23 7.84
N GLU A 176 -15.45 -8.23 9.16
CA GLU A 176 -16.02 -9.37 9.90
C GLU A 176 -17.50 -9.17 10.28
N TYR A 177 -17.94 -7.91 10.37
CA TYR A 177 -19.35 -7.57 10.56
C TYR A 177 -19.97 -7.14 9.22
N PRO A 178 -21.19 -7.62 8.85
CA PRO A 178 -21.79 -7.33 7.54
C PRO A 178 -21.85 -5.85 7.17
N SER A 179 -22.18 -4.98 8.13
CA SER A 179 -22.22 -3.53 7.92
C SER A 179 -20.92 -2.81 8.27
N GLY A 180 -19.83 -3.52 8.59
CA GLY A 180 -18.59 -2.95 9.13
C GLY A 180 -17.96 -1.91 8.21
N LEU A 181 -17.76 -2.26 6.92
CA LEU A 181 -17.21 -1.33 5.93
C LEU A 181 -18.13 -0.13 5.70
N LYS A 182 -19.44 -0.38 5.58
CA LYS A 182 -20.44 0.69 5.39
C LYS A 182 -20.44 1.67 6.56
N ASN A 183 -20.41 1.17 7.80
CA ASN A 183 -20.38 2.03 8.99
C ASN A 183 -19.09 2.86 9.05
N PHE A 184 -17.95 2.28 8.69
CA PHE A 184 -16.70 3.04 8.64
C PHE A 184 -16.76 4.15 7.58
N VAL A 185 -17.23 3.83 6.37
CA VAL A 185 -17.36 4.79 5.27
C VAL A 185 -18.37 5.89 5.59
N ASP A 186 -19.53 5.55 6.15
CA ASP A 186 -20.60 6.53 6.38
C ASP A 186 -20.38 7.37 7.63
N LEU A 187 -19.68 6.85 8.65
CA LEU A 187 -19.56 7.50 9.95
C LEU A 187 -18.15 8.04 10.23
N VAL A 188 -17.09 7.32 9.86
CA VAL A 188 -15.70 7.69 10.23
C VAL A 188 -15.02 8.51 9.13
N VAL A 189 -15.16 8.11 7.87
CA VAL A 189 -14.50 8.80 6.74
C VAL A 189 -14.84 10.30 6.67
N PRO A 190 -16.11 10.74 6.86
CA PRO A 190 -16.42 12.18 6.85
C PRO A 190 -15.68 12.96 7.94
N ILE A 191 -15.50 12.37 9.11
CA ILE A 191 -14.75 12.98 10.22
C ILE A 191 -13.27 13.09 9.86
N LEU A 192 -12.68 12.04 9.26
CA LEU A 192 -11.28 12.07 8.81
C LEU A 192 -11.05 13.08 7.68
N GLN A 193 -12.04 13.25 6.79
CA GLN A 193 -12.03 14.25 5.73
C GLN A 193 -12.12 15.67 6.27
N GLU A 194 -13.02 15.93 7.23
CA GLU A 194 -13.13 17.23 7.91
C GLU A 194 -11.83 17.62 8.61
N ARG A 195 -11.09 16.64 9.15
CA ARG A 195 -9.79 16.81 9.79
C ARG A 195 -8.61 16.90 8.82
N GLY A 196 -8.83 16.71 7.52
CA GLY A 196 -7.77 16.73 6.50
C GLY A 196 -6.81 15.52 6.52
N ILE A 197 -7.20 14.42 7.16
CA ILE A 197 -6.40 13.19 7.27
C ILE A 197 -6.67 12.24 6.10
N PHE A 198 -7.87 12.33 5.53
CA PHE A 198 -8.27 11.53 4.38
C PHE A 198 -8.73 12.42 3.24
N HIS A 199 -8.38 12.05 2.01
CA HIS A 199 -8.72 12.82 0.83
C HIS A 199 -10.24 12.85 0.60
N THR A 200 -10.75 13.95 0.04
CA THR A 200 -12.17 14.11 -0.31
C THR A 200 -12.48 13.66 -1.73
N GLU A 201 -11.50 13.70 -2.62
CA GLU A 201 -11.61 13.30 -4.02
C GLU A 201 -10.35 12.53 -4.45
N TYR A 202 -10.43 11.83 -5.58
CA TYR A 202 -9.25 11.19 -6.18
C TYR A 202 -8.49 12.20 -7.04
N GLU A 203 -7.23 12.46 -6.72
CA GLU A 203 -6.41 13.46 -7.40
C GLU A 203 -5.62 12.88 -8.60
N SER A 204 -5.55 11.55 -8.73
CA SER A 204 -4.86 10.86 -9.82
C SER A 204 -5.74 9.81 -10.51
N ASN A 205 -5.46 9.60 -11.79
CA ASN A 205 -6.03 8.49 -12.58
C ASN A 205 -5.23 7.19 -12.42
N THR A 206 -4.27 7.13 -11.50
CA THR A 206 -3.41 5.96 -11.27
C THR A 206 -3.46 5.54 -9.82
N LEU A 207 -3.33 4.23 -9.58
CA LEU A 207 -3.24 3.71 -8.21
C LEU A 207 -2.05 4.35 -7.48
N ARG A 208 -0.89 4.39 -8.13
CA ARG A 208 0.33 4.99 -7.59
C ARG A 208 0.15 6.45 -7.17
N GLY A 209 -0.44 7.28 -8.03
CA GLY A 209 -0.69 8.69 -7.72
C GLY A 209 -1.69 8.88 -6.57
N ASN A 210 -2.75 8.08 -6.51
CA ASN A 210 -3.71 8.12 -5.38
C ASN A 210 -3.12 7.60 -4.06
N LEU A 211 -1.97 6.93 -4.11
CA LEU A 211 -1.19 6.49 -2.95
C LEU A 211 -0.08 7.48 -2.57
N GLY A 212 0.05 8.62 -3.26
CA GLY A 212 1.13 9.58 -3.04
C GLY A 212 2.52 9.07 -3.43
N LEU A 213 2.60 7.93 -4.13
CA LEU A 213 3.88 7.33 -4.53
C LEU A 213 4.43 8.00 -5.79
N PRO A 214 5.75 8.21 -5.90
CA PRO A 214 6.36 8.82 -7.07
C PRO A 214 6.30 7.88 -8.28
N TYR A 215 6.26 8.48 -9.47
CA TYR A 215 6.41 7.76 -10.73
C TYR A 215 7.81 7.11 -10.80
N PRO A 216 7.92 5.80 -11.05
CA PRO A 216 9.21 5.15 -11.15
C PRO A 216 9.79 5.40 -12.54
N GLU A 217 10.81 6.25 -12.61
CA GLU A 217 11.55 6.51 -13.85
C GLU A 217 12.10 5.21 -14.45
N ASN A 218 12.09 5.13 -15.78
CA ASN A 218 12.73 4.01 -16.46
C ASN A 218 14.25 4.12 -16.23
N LYS A 219 14.90 3.04 -15.82
CA LYS A 219 16.35 3.03 -15.55
C LYS A 219 17.25 3.37 -16.75
N PHE A 220 16.72 3.40 -17.97
CA PHE A 220 17.44 3.75 -19.20
C PHE A 220 17.15 5.16 -19.70
N SER A 221 16.18 5.86 -19.10
CA SER A 221 15.88 7.25 -19.43
C SER A 221 16.99 8.16 -18.89
N LEU A 222 17.51 9.03 -19.77
CA LEU A 222 18.53 10.05 -19.47
C LEU A 222 17.89 11.34 -18.98
#